data_AF-A0A918Q2G7-F1
#
_entry.id   AF-A0A918Q2G7-F1
#
_cell.length_a   1.000
_cell.length_b   1.000
_cell.length_c   1.000
_cell.angle_alpha   90.00
_cell.angle_beta   90.00
_cell.angle_gamma   90.00
#
_symmetry.space_group_name_H-M   'P 1'
#
loop_
_entity.id
_entity.type
_entity.pdbx_description
1 polymer ?
#
loop_
_entity_poly.entity_id
_entity_poly.type
_entity_poly.pdbx_seq_one_letter_code
_entity_poly.pdbx_strand_id
1 'polypeptide(L)' 'MARVRFLGPEPVYVPELGVDRIVQPDEVVTVPDDRYDGYACQPTAWEAVEEPKTPDPAPAPAPAAKKTSAAKTPQKEA' A
#
# COMPACT_ATOMS: atom_id res chain seq x y z
N MET A 1 4.14 4.77 15.21
CA MET A 1 4.43 3.88 14.07
C MET A 1 3.26 2.92 13.98
N ALA A 2 2.76 2.67 12.78
CA ALA A 2 1.62 1.79 12.54
C ALA A 2 2.06 0.54 11.77
N ARG A 3 1.22 -0.50 11.75
CA ARG A 3 1.51 -1.74 11.01
C ARG A 3 0.43 -2.07 10.01
N VAL A 4 0.86 -2.36 8.79
CA VAL A 4 -0.01 -2.78 7.70
C VAL A 4 0.50 -4.09 7.11
N ARG A 5 -0.43 -4.97 6.74
CA ARG A 5 -0.15 -6.21 6.05
C ARG A 5 -0.43 -6.05 4.58
N PHE A 6 0.47 -6.52 3.74
CA PHE A 6 0.23 -6.52 2.30
C PHE A 6 -0.64 -7.72 1.91
N LEU A 7 -1.79 -7.46 1.29
CA LEU A 7 -2.74 -8.49 0.82
C LEU A 7 -2.61 -8.75 -0.69
N GLY A 8 -1.75 -8.01 -1.40
CA GLY A 8 -1.61 -8.14 -2.84
C GLY A 8 -0.95 -9.47 -3.25
N PRO A 9 -1.25 -9.96 -4.48
CA PRO A 9 -0.71 -11.22 -4.98
C PRO A 9 0.75 -11.13 -5.44
N GLU A 10 1.25 -9.92 -5.72
CA GLU A 10 2.60 -9.67 -6.24
C GLU A 10 3.40 -8.78 -5.30
N PRO A 11 4.70 -9.05 -5.09
CA PRO A 11 5.54 -8.25 -4.22
C PRO A 11 5.53 -6.76 -4.61
N VAL A 12 5.41 -5.88 -3.62
CA VAL A 12 5.35 -4.43 -3.85
C VAL A 12 6.50 -3.71 -3.18
N TYR A 13 7.03 -2.71 -3.87
CA TYR A 13 8.05 -1.83 -3.29
C TYR A 13 7.42 -0.78 -2.39
N VAL A 14 7.91 -0.67 -1.15
CA VAL A 14 7.49 0.34 -0.19
C VAL A 14 8.65 1.27 0.12
N PRO A 15 8.63 2.53 -0.36
CA PRO A 15 9.71 3.49 -0.16
C PRO A 15 10.06 3.73 1.32
N GLU A 16 9.06 3.61 2.20
CA GLU A 16 9.19 3.88 3.63
C GLU A 16 10.00 2.81 4.39
N LEU A 17 10.21 1.63 3.79
CA LEU A 17 10.97 0.53 4.41
C LEU A 17 12.43 0.50 3.95
N GLY A 18 12.83 1.38 3.04
CA GLY A 18 14.16 1.47 2.47
C GLY A 18 14.17 1.36 0.94
N VAL A 19 15.20 1.94 0.32
CA VAL A 19 15.32 2.18 -1.14
C VAL A 19 15.21 0.92 -2.01
N ASP A 20 15.45 -0.27 -1.44
CA ASP A 20 15.39 -1.57 -2.13
C ASP A 20 14.52 -2.60 -1.40
N ARG A 21 13.64 -2.15 -0.50
CA ARG A 21 12.85 -3.06 0.34
C ARG A 21 11.54 -3.44 -0.34
N ILE A 22 11.45 -4.71 -0.75
CA ILE A 22 10.25 -5.31 -1.34
C ILE A 22 9.43 -5.99 -0.23
N VAL A 23 8.12 -5.77 -0.23
CA VAL A 23 7.15 -6.39 0.67
C VAL A 23 6.52 -7.58 -0.02
N GLN A 24 6.61 -8.76 0.60
CA GLN A 24 5.98 -9.97 0.05
C GLN A 24 4.46 -10.00 0.35
N PRO A 25 3.68 -10.79 -0.41
CA PRO A 25 2.31 -11.12 -0.05
C PRO A 25 2.19 -11.62 1.39
N ASP A 26 1.13 -11.21 2.08
CA ASP A 26 0.81 -11.52 3.48
C ASP A 26 1.79 -10.97 4.52
N GLU A 27 2.78 -10.19 4.09
CA GLU A 27 3.82 -9.69 4.97
C GLU A 27 3.39 -8.44 5.73
N VAL A 28 3.69 -8.40 7.03
CA VAL A 28 3.37 -7.26 7.91
C VAL A 28 4.56 -6.33 7.99
N VAL A 29 4.34 -5.06 7.66
CA VAL A 29 5.37 -4.04 7.62
C VAL A 29 5.04 -2.87 8.54
N THR A 30 6.07 -2.25 9.10
CA THR A 30 5.93 -1.09 9.98
C THR A 30 6.13 0.17 9.17
N VAL A 31 5.12 1.04 9.16
CA VAL A 31 5.14 2.31 8.42
C VAL A 31 4.99 3.49 9.39
N PRO A 32 5.45 4.69 9.01
CA PRO A 32 5.14 5.91 9.73
C PRO A 32 3.63 6.14 9.82
N ASP A 33 3.13 6.63 10.96
CA ASP A 33 1.69 6.85 11.18
C ASP A 33 1.08 7.83 10.15
N ASP A 34 1.87 8.82 9.70
CA ASP A 34 1.49 9.80 8.67
C ASP A 34 1.15 9.13 7.31
N ARG A 35 1.78 7.98 7.01
CA ARG A 35 1.55 7.22 5.78
C ARG A 35 0.53 6.09 5.95
N TYR A 36 0.15 5.75 7.18
CA TYR A 36 -0.75 4.64 7.49
C TYR A 36 -2.08 4.73 6.75
N ASP A 37 -2.71 5.91 6.77
CA ASP A 37 -4.01 6.15 6.14
C ASP A 37 -4.00 5.82 4.64
N GLY A 38 -2.92 6.17 3.93
CA GLY A 38 -2.76 5.87 2.51
C GLY A 38 -2.72 4.37 2.20
N TYR A 39 -2.29 3.54 3.14
CA TYR A 39 -2.32 2.07 3.03
C TYR A 39 -3.66 1.50 3.53
N ALA A 40 -4.12 1.92 4.71
CA ALA A 40 -5.36 1.43 5.32
C ALA A 40 -6.61 1.73 4.45
N CYS A 41 -6.63 2.85 3.73
CA CYS A 41 -7.68 3.18 2.76
C CYS A 41 -7.67 2.31 1.49
N GLN A 42 -6.71 1.38 1.34
CA GLN A 42 -6.61 0.44 0.22
C GLN A 42 -6.87 -1.01 0.67
N PRO A 43 -8.08 -1.36 1.14
CA PRO A 43 -8.38 -2.67 1.73
C PRO A 43 -8.21 -3.86 0.78
N THR A 44 -8.09 -3.61 -0.52
CA THR A 44 -7.79 -4.64 -1.53
C THR A 44 -6.31 -5.00 -1.61
N ALA A 45 -5.42 -4.07 -1.25
CA ALA A 45 -3.97 -4.25 -1.33
C ALA A 45 -3.31 -4.33 0.05
N TRP A 46 -3.92 -3.73 1.07
CA TRP A 46 -3.35 -3.61 2.41
C TRP A 46 -4.40 -3.83 3.49
N GLU A 47 -3.99 -4.43 4.60
CA GLU A 47 -4.80 -4.67 5.79
C GLU A 47 -4.17 -3.94 6.99
N ALA A 48 -5.00 -3.18 7.70
CA ALA A 48 -4.65 -2.52 8.94
C ALA A 48 -4.45 -3.56 10.06
N VAL A 49 -3.21 -3.83 10.45
CA VAL A 49 -2.90 -4.78 11.54
C VAL A 49 -2.82 -4.07 12.87
N GLU A 50 -2.17 -2.91 12.91
CA GLU A 50 -2.00 -2.11 14.12
C GLU A 50 -2.26 -0.64 13.79
N GLU A 51 -3.35 -0.10 14.34
CA GLU A 51 -3.72 1.31 14.20
C GLU A 51 -2.70 2.21 14.92
N PRO A 52 -2.42 3.41 14.38
CA PRO A 52 -1.48 4.35 14.96
C PRO A 52 -1.89 4.71 16.40
N LYS A 53 -0.92 4.74 17.32
CA LYS A 53 -1.14 5.01 18.75
C LYS A 53 -1.67 6.42 19.05
N THR A 54 -1.69 7.31 18.06
CA THR A 54 -2.24 8.65 18.20
C THR A 54 -3.63 8.68 17.58
N PRO A 55 -4.70 8.79 18.40
CA PRO A 55 -6.05 8.91 17.87
C PRO A 55 -6.24 10.33 17.34
N ASP A 56 -6.19 10.52 16.03
CA ASP A 56 -6.77 11.70 15.38
C ASP A 56 -7.94 11.27 14.49
N PRO A 57 -9.13 11.89 14.59
CA PRO A 57 -10.37 11.33 14.10
C PRO A 57 -10.61 11.78 12.65
N ALA A 58 -10.49 10.89 11.66
CA ALA A 58 -10.89 11.27 10.30
C ALA A 58 -11.21 10.07 9.40
N PRO A 59 -12.04 10.26 8.36
CA PRO A 59 -13.27 9.51 8.19
C PRO A 59 -13.23 8.50 7.05
N ALA A 60 -14.24 7.62 7.07
CA ALA A 60 -14.58 6.56 6.14
C ALA A 60 -14.03 6.66 4.70
N PRO A 61 -13.55 5.54 4.13
CA PRO A 61 -12.80 5.52 2.88
C PRO A 61 -13.65 5.94 1.67
N ALA A 62 -13.18 6.93 0.93
CA ALA A 62 -13.62 7.20 -0.43
C ALA A 62 -13.09 6.10 -1.38
N PRO A 63 -13.89 5.62 -2.36
CA PRO A 63 -13.49 4.51 -3.21
C PRO A 63 -12.34 4.94 -4.15
N ALA A 64 -11.13 4.45 -3.87
CA ALA A 64 -9.97 4.67 -4.73
C ALA A 64 -10.20 4.00 -6.10
N ALA A 65 -10.30 4.84 -7.12
CA ALA A 65 -10.49 4.47 -8.50
C ALA A 65 -9.35 3.54 -8.97
N LYS A 66 -9.73 2.35 -9.43
CA LYS A 66 -8.87 1.43 -10.16
C LYS A 66 -8.25 2.14 -11.36
N LYS A 67 -6.93 2.35 -11.34
CA LYS A 67 -6.14 2.48 -12.57
C LYS A 67 -4.97 1.51 -12.48
N THR A 68 -5.29 0.27 -12.81
CA THR A 68 -4.33 -0.74 -13.22
C THR A 68 -3.52 -0.16 -14.38
N SER A 69 -2.26 0.16 -14.11
CA SER A 69 -1.24 0.29 -15.15
C SER A 69 -1.05 -1.09 -15.77
N ALA A 70 -1.84 -1.39 -16.80
CA ALA A 70 -1.49 -2.45 -17.74
C ALA A 70 -0.35 -1.92 -18.60
N ALA A 71 0.88 -2.15 -18.13
CA ALA A 71 2.07 -2.07 -18.94
C ALA A 71 1.92 -3.02 -20.13
N LYS A 72 1.93 -2.46 -21.34
CA LYS A 72 2.28 -3.20 -22.55
C LYS A 72 3.22 -2.33 -23.38
N THR A 73 4.51 -2.63 -23.23
CA THR A 73 5.67 -2.09 -23.95
C THR A 73 5.68 -2.58 -25.44
N PRO A 74 6.63 -2.19 -26.32
CA PRO A 74 6.48 -1.29 -27.48
C PRO A 74 6.71 -1.95 -28.89
N GLN A 75 6.80 -1.13 -29.96
CA GLN A 75 7.15 -1.42 -31.39
C GLN A 75 6.01 -2.03 -32.25
N LYS A 76 5.77 -1.70 -33.53
CA LYS A 76 6.65 -1.27 -34.64
C LYS A 76 5.82 -0.65 -35.79
N GLU A 77 6.45 0.35 -36.41
CA GLU A 77 6.24 1.04 -37.70
C GLU A 77 5.76 0.16 -38.87
N ALA A 78 4.77 0.64 -39.63
CA ALA A 78 4.57 0.48 -41.09
C ALA A 78 3.41 1.36 -41.58
#